data_AF-A0A2Z7CM02-F1
#
_entry.id   AF-A0A2Z7CM02-F1
#
_cell.length_a   1.000
_cell.length_b   1.000
_cell.length_c   1.000
_cell.angle_alpha   90.00
_cell.angle_beta   90.00
_cell.angle_gamma   90.00
#
_symmetry.space_group_name_H-M   'P 1'
#
loop_
_entity.id
_entity.type
_entity.pdbx_description
1 polymer ?
#
loop_
_entity_poly.entity_id
_entity_poly.type
_entity_poly.pdbx_seq_one_letter_code
_entity_poly.pdbx_strand_id
1 'polypeptide(L)'
;MASSLISRSHHIDFDSIFLFDDAEIVQMFESLITTGLKEFLGCPAIFHENALTELFANGSVRDGVVVSTIGGIAVEISESVFAAMFGLPMEGLTELSEVPRNLLSDAQSLFSVFEKEVSIYFLKKEIKMQYRLLSDILAKSLFVKAGSFDPVTRDRFLLMTEITFDVKVNWGNLLFVVIKTMVTPDSRQAKGYAIQICVLLKNIPGLELGESKSISCSSYFE
;
A
#
# COMPACT_ATOMS: atom_id res chain seq x y z
N MET A 1 -23.93 10.56 -4.67
CA MET A 1 -22.50 10.90 -4.74
C MET A 1 -21.74 9.80 -4.05
N ALA A 2 -20.90 9.04 -4.75
CA ALA A 2 -19.93 8.17 -4.07
C ALA A 2 -18.92 9.07 -3.36
N SER A 3 -18.69 8.84 -2.08
CA SER A 3 -17.70 9.59 -1.30
C SER A 3 -16.32 9.53 -1.97
N SER A 4 -15.56 10.62 -1.88
CA SER A 4 -14.18 10.70 -2.39
C SER A 4 -13.23 9.68 -1.77
N LEU A 5 -13.66 9.01 -0.68
CA LEU A 5 -12.96 7.90 -0.03
C LEU A 5 -13.04 6.59 -0.86
N ILE A 6 -14.10 6.40 -1.64
CA ILE A 6 -14.40 5.15 -2.38
C ILE A 6 -13.61 5.08 -3.71
N SER A 7 -13.36 6.23 -4.34
CA SER A 7 -12.76 6.29 -5.69
C SER A 7 -11.30 5.78 -5.76
N ARG A 8 -10.64 5.47 -4.63
CA ARG A 8 -9.19 5.20 -4.60
C ARG A 8 -8.78 3.90 -3.91
N SER A 9 -9.70 3.19 -3.27
CA SER A 9 -9.39 1.92 -2.64
C SER A 9 -9.30 0.81 -3.69
N HIS A 10 -8.17 0.10 -3.72
CA HIS A 10 -7.93 -1.00 -4.64
C HIS A 10 -7.65 -2.28 -3.85
N HIS A 11 -8.25 -3.37 -4.31
CA HIS A 11 -8.02 -4.72 -3.79
C HIS A 11 -7.30 -5.53 -4.86
N ILE A 12 -6.28 -6.28 -4.47
CA ILE A 12 -5.59 -7.23 -5.33
C ILE A 12 -6.05 -8.63 -4.95
N ASP A 13 -6.75 -9.30 -5.88
CA ASP A 13 -7.06 -10.71 -5.71
C ASP A 13 -5.81 -11.54 -6.03
N PHE A 14 -5.10 -11.97 -4.98
CA PHE A 14 -3.89 -12.77 -5.16
C PHE A 14 -4.17 -14.18 -5.70
N ASP A 15 -5.39 -14.70 -5.58
CA ASP A 15 -5.73 -16.01 -6.11
C ASP A 15 -5.87 -15.99 -7.64
N SER A 16 -6.22 -14.82 -8.20
CA SER A 16 -6.28 -14.59 -9.65
C SER A 16 -4.92 -14.54 -10.34
N ILE A 17 -3.81 -14.43 -9.57
CA ILE A 17 -2.46 -14.30 -10.12
C ILE A 17 -2.00 -15.57 -10.84
N PHE A 18 -2.43 -16.74 -10.38
CA PHE A 18 -2.08 -18.01 -11.00
C PHE A 18 -2.77 -18.24 -12.35
N LEU A 19 -3.63 -17.32 -12.78
CA LEU A 19 -4.25 -17.33 -14.11
C LEU A 19 -3.43 -16.55 -15.15
N PHE A 20 -2.34 -15.88 -14.77
CA PHE A 20 -1.44 -15.22 -15.72
C PHE A 20 -0.50 -16.24 -16.37
N ASP A 21 -0.45 -16.23 -17.71
CA ASP A 21 0.51 -17.03 -18.49
C ASP A 21 1.95 -16.44 -18.49
N ASP A 22 2.12 -15.21 -17.98
CA ASP A 22 3.40 -14.50 -17.96
C ASP A 22 4.19 -14.79 -16.68
N ALA A 23 5.26 -15.56 -16.81
CA ALA A 23 6.12 -15.97 -15.70
C ALA A 23 6.78 -14.78 -14.97
N GLU A 24 7.08 -13.67 -15.65
CA GLU A 24 7.71 -12.51 -15.02
C GLU A 24 6.70 -11.74 -14.14
N ILE A 25 5.42 -11.71 -14.54
CA ILE A 25 4.33 -11.15 -13.74
C ILE A 25 4.07 -12.02 -12.51
N VAL A 26 4.01 -13.35 -12.68
CA VAL A 26 3.84 -14.28 -11.56
C VAL A 26 4.97 -14.12 -10.54
N GLN A 27 6.23 -14.06 -11.00
CA GLN A 27 7.38 -13.86 -10.12
C GLN A 27 7.32 -12.52 -9.36
N MET A 28 6.89 -11.43 -10.00
CA MET A 28 6.73 -10.14 -9.33
C MET A 28 5.72 -10.22 -8.17
N PHE A 29 4.62 -10.95 -8.36
CA PHE A 29 3.65 -11.17 -7.30
C PHE A 29 4.16 -12.10 -6.20
N GLU A 30 4.95 -13.13 -6.54
CA GLU A 30 5.64 -13.95 -5.54
C GLU A 30 6.58 -13.11 -4.66
N SER A 31 7.24 -12.09 -5.22
CA SER A 31 8.03 -11.12 -4.44
C SER A 31 7.15 -10.32 -3.46
N LEU A 32 5.94 -9.90 -3.86
CA LEU A 32 4.99 -9.23 -2.95
C LEU A 32 4.52 -10.16 -1.81
N ILE A 33 4.38 -11.46 -2.08
CA ILE A 33 4.04 -12.45 -1.06
C ILE A 33 5.21 -12.64 -0.10
N THR A 34 6.42 -12.83 -0.64
CA THR A 34 7.65 -13.08 0.13
C THR A 34 8.00 -11.92 1.05
N THR A 35 7.78 -10.68 0.58
CA THR A 35 7.96 -9.46 1.38
C THR A 35 6.88 -9.24 2.46
N GLY A 36 5.88 -10.11 2.55
CA GLY A 36 4.83 -10.06 3.56
C GLY A 36 3.71 -9.06 3.26
N LEU A 37 3.60 -8.55 2.02
CA LEU A 37 2.59 -7.57 1.65
C LEU A 37 1.26 -8.19 1.20
N LYS A 38 1.19 -9.51 1.02
CA LYS A 38 -0.01 -10.23 0.56
C LYS A 38 -1.25 -9.87 1.36
N GLU A 39 -1.22 -10.04 2.68
CA GLU A 39 -2.41 -9.84 3.52
C GLU A 39 -2.86 -8.37 3.54
N PHE A 40 -1.91 -7.43 3.49
CA PHE A 40 -2.20 -6.00 3.42
C PHE A 40 -2.84 -5.60 2.08
N LEU A 41 -2.32 -6.10 0.96
CA LEU A 41 -2.78 -5.76 -0.39
C LEU A 41 -4.03 -6.57 -0.83
N GLY A 42 -4.21 -7.76 -0.28
CA GLY A 42 -5.31 -8.69 -0.53
C GLY A 42 -6.49 -8.54 0.43
N CYS A 43 -6.60 -7.42 1.14
CA CYS A 43 -7.71 -7.19 2.07
C CYS A 43 -9.07 -7.19 1.35
N PRO A 44 -10.09 -7.91 1.86
CA PRO A 44 -11.40 -7.96 1.23
C PRO A 44 -11.96 -6.57 0.95
N ALA A 45 -12.53 -6.35 -0.24
CA ALA A 45 -13.02 -5.05 -0.70
C ALA A 45 -14.32 -4.59 -0.02
N ILE A 46 -14.32 -4.56 1.31
CA ILE A 46 -15.43 -4.19 2.19
C ILE A 46 -15.10 -2.86 2.87
N PHE A 47 -16.02 -1.92 2.81
CA PHE A 47 -15.82 -0.56 3.28
C PHE A 47 -16.95 -0.08 4.20
N HIS A 48 -16.58 0.58 5.30
CA HIS A 48 -17.50 1.17 6.28
C HIS A 48 -17.33 2.70 6.28
N GLU A 49 -18.15 3.39 5.48
CA GLU A 49 -17.99 4.82 5.20
C GLU A 49 -18.10 5.70 6.44
N ASN A 50 -19.10 5.43 7.28
CA ASN A 50 -19.35 6.22 8.48
C ASN A 50 -18.20 6.06 9.48
N ALA A 51 -17.75 4.82 9.70
CA ALA A 51 -16.65 4.52 10.60
C ALA A 51 -15.35 5.23 10.17
N LEU A 52 -15.03 5.21 8.87
CA LEU A 52 -13.86 5.93 8.37
C LEU A 52 -13.99 7.45 8.45
N THR A 53 -15.18 7.97 8.18
CA THR A 53 -15.44 9.41 8.28
C THR A 53 -15.22 9.88 9.71
N GLU A 54 -15.76 9.16 10.70
CA GLU A 54 -15.53 9.44 12.12
C GLU A 54 -14.06 9.26 12.51
N LEU A 55 -13.40 8.20 12.03
CA LEU A 55 -11.99 7.95 12.28
C LEU A 55 -11.14 9.17 11.91
N PHE A 56 -11.30 9.71 10.69
CA PHE A 56 -10.51 10.86 10.22
C PHE A 56 -10.97 12.20 10.81
N ALA A 57 -12.25 12.36 11.12
CA ALA A 57 -12.78 13.57 11.76
C ALA A 57 -12.24 13.73 13.19
N ASN A 58 -12.20 12.62 13.94
CA ASN A 58 -11.81 12.59 15.35
C ASN A 58 -10.36 12.13 15.56
N GLY A 59 -9.69 11.71 14.49
CA GLY A 59 -8.36 11.11 14.50
C GLY A 59 -7.27 12.09 14.90
N SER A 60 -6.29 11.60 15.64
CA SER A 60 -5.03 12.28 15.91
C SER A 60 -3.92 11.26 16.20
N VAL A 61 -2.68 11.73 16.22
CA VAL A 61 -1.54 10.91 16.65
C VAL A 61 -1.14 11.34 18.06
N ARG A 62 -1.05 10.40 19.00
CA ARG A 62 -0.58 10.61 20.38
C ARG A 62 0.42 9.53 20.73
N ASP A 63 1.59 9.92 21.21
CA ASP A 63 2.66 9.00 21.62
C ASP A 63 3.01 7.94 20.55
N GLY A 64 2.95 8.33 19.28
CA GLY A 64 3.23 7.45 18.15
C GLY A 64 2.08 6.53 17.73
N VAL A 65 0.94 6.59 18.41
CA VAL A 65 -0.24 5.76 18.18
C VAL A 65 -1.36 6.60 17.54
N VAL A 66 -2.16 5.97 16.68
CA VAL A 66 -3.36 6.62 16.12
C VAL A 66 -4.52 6.45 17.08
N VAL A 67 -5.09 7.57 17.52
CA VAL A 67 -6.26 7.58 18.41
C VAL A 67 -7.43 8.26 17.72
N SER A 68 -8.64 7.76 17.95
CA SER A 68 -9.88 8.36 17.45
C SER A 68 -11.07 7.95 18.31
N THR A 69 -12.25 8.45 17.95
CA THR A 69 -13.52 8.04 18.55
C THR A 69 -14.50 7.70 17.42
N ILE A 70 -15.06 6.50 17.45
CA ILE A 70 -16.02 6.00 16.45
C ILE A 70 -17.23 5.43 17.17
N GLY A 71 -18.44 5.92 16.88
CA GLY A 71 -19.66 5.48 17.56
C GLY A 71 -19.63 5.71 19.08
N GLY A 72 -18.84 6.69 19.56
CA GLY A 72 -18.61 6.94 20.98
C GLY A 72 -17.59 6.00 21.64
N ILE A 73 -17.02 5.05 20.90
CA ILE A 73 -15.99 4.12 21.39
C ILE A 73 -14.61 4.69 21.07
N ALA A 74 -13.73 4.69 22.07
CA ALA A 74 -12.33 5.07 21.89
C ALA A 74 -11.60 3.99 21.08
N VAL A 75 -10.94 4.42 20.01
CA VAL A 75 -10.15 3.58 19.11
C VAL A 75 -8.69 3.96 19.25
N GLU A 76 -7.84 2.95 19.46
CA GLU A 76 -6.40 3.09 19.53
C GLU A 76 -5.75 2.05 18.61
N ILE A 77 -4.88 2.52 17.71
CA ILE A 77 -4.20 1.70 16.72
C ILE A 77 -2.71 1.97 16.83
N SER A 78 -1.95 1.00 17.34
CA SER A 78 -0.50 1.03 17.40
C SER A 78 0.13 0.38 16.17
N GLU A 79 1.41 0.67 15.93
CA GLU A 79 2.20 0.05 14.87
C GLU A 79 2.23 -1.48 15.01
N SER A 80 2.38 -1.99 16.24
CA SER A 80 2.44 -3.43 16.51
C SER A 80 1.11 -4.13 16.24
N VAL A 81 -0.03 -3.53 16.61
CA VAL A 81 -1.37 -4.07 16.33
C VAL A 81 -1.62 -4.06 14.83
N PHE A 82 -1.28 -2.95 14.16
CA PHE A 82 -1.40 -2.84 12.71
C PHE A 82 -0.54 -3.88 11.98
N ALA A 83 0.73 -4.03 12.35
CA ALA A 83 1.63 -5.00 11.72
C ALA A 83 1.18 -6.44 11.97
N ALA A 84 0.77 -6.77 13.19
CA ALA A 84 0.27 -8.10 13.53
C ALA A 84 -1.00 -8.46 12.73
N MET A 85 -1.91 -7.50 12.54
CA MET A 85 -3.15 -7.70 11.79
C MET A 85 -2.89 -8.14 10.33
N PHE A 86 -1.83 -7.60 9.72
CA PHE A 86 -1.49 -7.85 8.32
C PHE A 86 -0.26 -8.75 8.15
N GLY A 87 0.25 -9.36 9.22
CA GLY A 87 1.46 -10.20 9.17
C GLY A 87 2.70 -9.48 8.62
N LEU A 88 2.79 -8.16 8.80
CA LEU A 88 3.84 -7.35 8.19
C LEU A 88 5.18 -7.55 8.89
N PRO A 89 6.29 -7.64 8.13
CA PRO A 89 7.63 -7.63 8.71
C PRO A 89 7.90 -6.36 9.52
N MET A 90 8.47 -6.54 10.71
CA MET A 90 8.85 -5.48 11.64
C MET A 90 10.37 -5.34 11.80
N GLU A 91 11.14 -6.16 11.10
CA GLU A 91 12.61 -6.11 11.04
C GLU A 91 13.06 -5.63 9.67
N GLY A 92 14.22 -4.95 9.61
CA GLY A 92 14.81 -4.48 8.36
C GLY A 92 14.93 -2.96 8.29
N LEU A 93 15.13 -2.44 7.08
CA LEU A 93 15.27 -1.02 6.82
C LEU A 93 13.98 -0.27 7.17
N THR A 94 14.12 0.85 7.88
CA THR A 94 13.01 1.78 8.18
C THR A 94 13.00 3.00 7.28
N GLU A 95 14.12 3.26 6.60
CA GLU A 95 14.26 4.36 5.65
C GLU A 95 14.65 3.85 4.27
N LEU A 96 13.93 4.30 3.23
CA LEU A 96 14.24 4.00 1.83
C LEU A 96 15.62 4.55 1.40
N SER A 97 16.17 5.49 2.16
CA SER A 97 17.49 6.07 1.90
C SER A 97 18.63 5.06 2.12
N GLU A 98 18.37 4.00 2.88
CA GLU A 98 19.34 2.96 3.27
C GLU A 98 19.48 1.84 2.24
N VAL A 99 18.69 1.84 1.16
CA VAL A 99 18.79 0.85 0.09
C VAL A 99 20.21 0.82 -0.49
N PRO A 100 20.87 -0.36 -0.55
CA PRO A 100 22.23 -0.47 -1.05
C PRO A 100 22.38 0.06 -2.48
N ARG A 101 23.37 0.94 -2.70
CA ARG A 101 23.58 1.59 -4.00
C ARG A 101 23.85 0.63 -5.15
N ASN A 102 24.49 -0.50 -4.89
CA ASN A 102 24.73 -1.52 -5.90
C ASN A 102 23.41 -2.08 -6.45
N LEU A 103 22.41 -2.30 -5.58
CA LEU A 103 21.09 -2.78 -6.01
C LEU A 103 20.35 -1.74 -6.85
N LEU A 104 20.60 -0.44 -6.64
CA LEU A 104 19.99 0.61 -7.46
C LEU A 104 20.47 0.55 -8.90
N SER A 105 21.77 0.31 -9.12
CA SER A 105 22.34 0.12 -10.45
C SER A 105 21.81 -1.16 -11.10
N ASP A 106 21.75 -2.26 -10.36
CA ASP A 106 21.18 -3.52 -10.85
C ASP A 106 19.71 -3.35 -11.24
N ALA A 107 18.91 -2.69 -10.39
CA ALA A 107 17.50 -2.37 -10.62
C ALA A 107 17.29 -1.51 -11.86
N GLN A 108 18.14 -0.51 -12.11
CA GLN A 108 18.05 0.33 -13.31
C GLN A 108 18.15 -0.51 -14.59
N SER A 109 19.11 -1.43 -14.64
CA SER A 109 19.28 -2.32 -15.78
C SER A 109 18.14 -3.34 -15.90
N LEU A 110 17.67 -3.88 -14.77
CA LEU A 110 16.66 -4.92 -14.72
C LEU A 110 15.26 -4.41 -15.11
N PHE A 111 14.90 -3.22 -14.64
CA PHE A 111 13.59 -2.61 -14.86
C PHE A 111 13.46 -2.02 -16.25
N SER A 112 14.56 -1.58 -16.86
CA SER A 112 14.58 -0.96 -18.18
C SER A 112 14.20 -1.94 -19.30
N VAL A 113 13.45 -1.46 -20.28
CA VAL A 113 13.24 -2.14 -21.58
C VAL A 113 14.48 -2.01 -22.47
N PHE A 114 15.30 -0.97 -22.25
CA PHE A 114 16.51 -0.72 -23.01
C PHE A 114 17.73 -1.27 -22.27
N GLU A 115 18.63 -1.96 -22.98
CA GLU A 115 19.92 -2.45 -22.46
C GLU A 115 20.94 -1.33 -22.13
N LYS A 116 20.53 -0.06 -22.16
CA LYS A 116 21.39 1.09 -21.88
C LYS A 116 20.93 1.80 -20.61
N GLU A 117 21.89 2.18 -19.78
CA GLU A 117 21.70 2.90 -18.51
C GLU A 117 20.86 4.18 -18.75
N VAL A 118 19.60 4.14 -18.33
CA VAL A 118 18.67 5.28 -18.41
C VAL A 118 18.79 6.07 -17.10
N SER A 119 18.62 7.40 -17.18
CA SER A 119 18.57 8.24 -15.98
C SER A 119 17.52 7.75 -14.97
N ILE A 120 17.76 7.98 -13.68
CA ILE A 120 16.88 7.61 -12.53
C ILE A 120 15.40 7.99 -12.73
N TYR A 121 15.10 8.94 -13.61
CA TYR A 121 13.74 9.32 -14.01
C TYR A 121 13.25 8.47 -15.19
N PHE A 122 12.86 7.22 -14.91
CA PHE A 122 12.23 6.38 -15.93
C PHE A 122 10.84 6.92 -16.30
N LEU A 123 10.60 7.10 -17.60
CA LEU A 123 9.21 7.14 -18.07
C LEU A 123 8.66 5.72 -17.99
N LYS A 124 7.41 5.55 -17.57
CA LYS A 124 6.79 4.22 -17.49
C LYS A 124 6.94 3.39 -18.76
N LYS A 125 6.84 4.01 -19.94
CA LYS A 125 7.03 3.35 -21.25
C LYS A 125 8.42 2.72 -21.46
N GLU A 126 9.38 3.05 -20.61
CA GLU A 126 10.78 2.60 -20.66
C GLU A 126 11.04 1.47 -19.65
N ILE A 127 10.03 1.09 -18.85
CA ILE A 127 10.09 0.03 -17.83
C ILE A 127 9.41 -1.23 -18.38
N LYS A 128 9.88 -2.44 -18.04
CA LYS A 128 9.18 -3.68 -18.44
C LYS A 128 7.80 -3.81 -17.77
N MET A 129 6.90 -4.57 -18.37
CA MET A 129 5.47 -4.56 -18.00
C MET A 129 5.20 -4.97 -16.54
N GLN A 130 5.85 -6.01 -16.04
CA GLN A 130 5.76 -6.47 -14.65
C GLN A 130 6.18 -5.40 -13.64
N TYR A 131 7.22 -4.62 -13.95
CA TYR A 131 7.68 -3.54 -13.07
C TYR A 131 6.82 -2.28 -13.20
N ARG A 132 6.18 -2.04 -14.36
CA ARG A 132 5.11 -1.03 -14.45
C ARG A 132 3.94 -1.39 -13.56
N LEU A 133 3.53 -2.67 -13.58
CA LEU A 133 2.45 -3.17 -12.74
C LEU A 133 2.81 -3.03 -11.26
N LEU A 134 4.03 -3.42 -10.85
CA LEU A 134 4.53 -3.21 -9.49
C LEU A 134 4.51 -1.72 -9.09
N SER A 135 5.02 -0.84 -9.94
CA SER A 135 4.94 0.62 -9.75
C SER A 135 3.50 1.09 -9.52
N ASP A 136 2.53 0.50 -10.22
CA ASP A 136 1.12 0.91 -10.16
C ASP A 136 0.41 0.41 -8.94
N ILE A 137 0.72 -0.82 -8.52
CA ILE A 137 0.33 -1.37 -7.24
C ILE A 137 0.86 -0.47 -6.12
N LEU A 138 2.15 -0.15 -6.11
CA LEU A 138 2.76 0.69 -5.09
C LEU A 138 2.21 2.12 -5.12
N ALA A 139 2.02 2.70 -6.31
CA ALA A 139 1.42 4.01 -6.43
C ALA A 139 0.01 4.03 -5.82
N LYS A 140 -0.88 3.13 -6.26
CA LYS A 140 -2.26 3.09 -5.76
C LYS A 140 -2.35 2.76 -4.26
N SER A 141 -1.46 1.89 -3.78
CA SER A 141 -1.50 1.40 -2.41
C SER A 141 -0.81 2.33 -1.42
N LEU A 142 0.28 3.03 -1.82
CA LEU A 142 1.16 3.77 -0.90
C LEU A 142 1.22 5.28 -1.19
N PHE A 143 1.01 5.69 -2.44
CA PHE A 143 1.17 7.08 -2.87
C PHE A 143 -0.17 7.65 -3.35
N VAL A 144 -0.73 8.59 -2.59
CA VAL A 144 -2.02 9.30 -2.85
C VAL A 144 -2.19 9.87 -4.28
N LYS A 145 -1.09 9.97 -5.01
CA LYS A 145 -0.99 10.39 -6.41
C LYS A 145 -0.41 9.26 -7.25
N ALA A 146 -1.15 8.84 -8.27
CA ALA A 146 -0.61 8.72 -9.62
C ALA A 146 -1.74 8.49 -10.65
N GLY A 147 -1.67 9.19 -11.78
CA GLY A 147 -2.26 8.71 -13.02
C GLY A 147 -1.35 7.65 -13.65
N SER A 148 -1.86 6.85 -14.58
CA SER A 148 -1.08 5.77 -15.22
C SER A 148 0.12 6.27 -16.05
N PHE A 149 0.25 7.59 -16.26
CA PHE A 149 1.32 8.23 -17.04
C PHE A 149 2.38 8.96 -16.20
N ASP A 150 2.26 8.98 -14.87
CA ASP A 150 3.21 9.73 -14.04
C ASP A 150 4.59 9.03 -14.02
N PRO A 151 5.70 9.80 -14.13
CA PRO A 151 7.06 9.27 -14.00
C PRO A 151 7.24 8.50 -12.69
N VAL A 152 8.05 7.44 -12.67
CA VAL A 152 8.35 6.73 -11.41
C VAL A 152 9.13 7.69 -10.50
N THR A 153 8.59 7.94 -9.31
CA THR A 153 9.26 8.77 -8.30
C THR A 153 10.43 8.01 -7.69
N ARG A 154 11.40 8.72 -7.13
CA ARG A 154 12.54 8.10 -6.42
C ARG A 154 12.08 7.09 -5.37
N ASP A 155 11.13 7.47 -4.52
CA ASP A 155 10.63 6.59 -3.44
C ASP A 155 9.95 5.33 -4.00
N ARG A 156 9.21 5.45 -5.12
CA ARG A 156 8.62 4.28 -5.79
C ARG A 156 9.69 3.37 -6.38
N PHE A 157 10.71 3.94 -7.01
CA PHE A 157 11.83 3.17 -7.53
C PHE A 157 12.56 2.41 -6.43
N LEU A 158 12.76 3.03 -5.25
CA LEU A 158 13.40 2.40 -4.10
C LEU A 158 12.57 1.22 -3.58
N LEU A 159 11.26 1.40 -3.39
CA LEU A 159 10.35 0.32 -2.98
C LEU A 159 10.30 -0.84 -3.99
N MET A 160 10.27 -0.52 -5.29
CA MET A 160 10.35 -1.54 -6.35
C MET A 160 11.65 -2.34 -6.25
N THR A 161 12.76 -1.66 -5.97
CA THR A 161 14.09 -2.28 -5.80
C THR A 161 14.08 -3.20 -4.57
N GLU A 162 13.60 -2.71 -3.43
CA GLU A 162 13.52 -3.51 -2.19
C GLU A 162 12.71 -4.79 -2.39
N ILE A 163 11.55 -4.70 -3.05
CA ILE A 163 10.69 -5.85 -3.32
C ILE A 163 11.35 -6.83 -4.30
N THR A 164 11.95 -6.32 -5.38
CA THR A 164 12.53 -7.18 -6.42
C THR A 164 13.77 -7.92 -5.93
N PHE A 165 14.57 -7.28 -5.07
CA PHE A 165 15.82 -7.85 -4.57
C PHE A 165 15.70 -8.45 -3.16
N ASP A 166 14.47 -8.64 -2.66
CA ASP A 166 14.18 -9.23 -1.34
C ASP A 166 14.96 -8.56 -0.19
N VAL A 167 15.04 -7.23 -0.23
CA VAL A 167 15.67 -6.45 0.84
C VAL A 167 14.73 -6.50 2.04
N LYS A 168 15.27 -6.88 3.21
CA LYS A 168 14.51 -6.84 4.47
C LYS A 168 14.12 -5.41 4.80
N VAL A 169 12.82 -5.14 4.80
CA VAL A 169 12.22 -3.84 5.08
C VAL A 169 11.22 -3.99 6.21
N ASN A 170 11.21 -3.01 7.11
CA ASN A 170 10.17 -2.89 8.14
C ASN A 170 8.90 -2.29 7.52
N TRP A 171 8.12 -3.15 6.86
CA TRP A 171 6.86 -2.77 6.22
C TRP A 171 5.82 -2.28 7.23
N GLY A 172 5.80 -2.85 8.44
CA GLY A 172 4.91 -2.38 9.50
C GLY A 172 5.12 -0.90 9.79
N ASN A 173 6.38 -0.47 9.95
CA ASN A 173 6.73 0.92 10.19
C ASN A 173 6.41 1.83 9.00
N LEU A 174 6.87 1.48 7.79
CA LEU A 174 6.66 2.30 6.59
C LEU A 174 5.18 2.55 6.32
N LEU A 175 4.36 1.49 6.37
CA LEU A 175 2.93 1.59 6.12
C LEU A 175 2.19 2.31 7.26
N PHE A 176 2.63 2.14 8.50
CA PHE A 176 2.00 2.80 9.64
C PHE A 176 2.32 4.30 9.70
N VAL A 177 3.51 4.73 9.27
CA VAL A 177 3.82 6.15 9.07
C VAL A 177 2.82 6.78 8.10
N VAL A 178 2.47 6.09 7.01
CA VAL A 178 1.46 6.56 6.06
C VAL A 178 0.09 6.72 6.73
N ILE A 179 -0.37 5.77 7.54
CA ILE A 179 -1.62 5.88 8.32
C ILE A 179 -1.59 7.09 9.27
N LYS A 180 -0.49 7.29 10.01
CA LYS A 180 -0.32 8.45 10.90
C LYS A 180 -0.49 9.75 10.12
N THR A 181 0.04 9.85 8.91
CA THR A 181 -0.13 11.06 8.07
C THR A 181 -1.55 11.28 7.55
N MET A 182 -2.42 10.27 7.55
CA MET A 182 -3.81 10.42 7.10
C MET A 182 -4.71 11.04 8.18
N VAL A 183 -4.36 10.84 9.45
CA VAL A 183 -5.14 11.32 10.61
C VAL A 183 -4.62 12.66 11.15
N THR A 184 -3.58 13.23 10.54
CA THR A 184 -3.14 14.59 10.88
C THR A 184 -4.16 15.62 10.36
N PRO A 185 -4.32 16.77 11.07
CA PRO A 185 -5.28 17.81 10.70
C PRO A 185 -5.16 18.31 9.25
N ASP A 186 -3.94 18.33 8.72
CA ASP A 186 -3.64 18.86 7.38
C ASP A 186 -4.02 17.91 6.24
N SER A 187 -4.31 16.62 6.53
CA SER A 187 -4.64 15.62 5.50
C SER A 187 -6.07 15.08 5.60
N ARG A 188 -6.49 14.59 6.78
CA ARG A 188 -7.80 13.96 7.10
C ARG A 188 -8.49 13.21 5.94
N GLN A 189 -7.74 12.41 5.19
CA GLN A 189 -8.28 11.67 4.04
C GLN A 189 -7.61 10.31 3.92
N ALA A 190 -8.39 9.28 3.60
CA ALA A 190 -7.88 7.96 3.24
C ALA A 190 -7.02 8.05 1.98
N LYS A 191 -5.71 7.84 2.13
CA LYS A 191 -4.72 7.81 1.06
C LYS A 191 -4.62 6.43 0.40
N GLY A 192 -5.76 5.82 0.05
CA GLY A 192 -5.81 4.47 -0.53
C GLY A 192 -5.94 3.32 0.48
N TYR A 193 -5.79 3.58 1.79
CA TYR A 193 -5.82 2.56 2.86
C TYR A 193 -7.22 2.29 3.43
N ALA A 194 -8.26 2.77 2.75
CA ALA A 194 -9.63 2.74 3.24
C ALA A 194 -10.08 1.31 3.64
N ILE A 195 -9.76 0.32 2.81
CA ILE A 195 -10.12 -1.08 3.04
C ILE A 195 -9.31 -1.65 4.21
N GLN A 196 -8.00 -1.44 4.24
CA GLN A 196 -7.11 -1.93 5.30
C GLN A 196 -7.51 -1.36 6.65
N ILE A 197 -7.85 -0.08 6.72
CA ILE A 197 -8.35 0.54 7.95
C ILE A 197 -9.70 -0.07 8.36
N CYS A 198 -10.63 -0.35 7.43
CA CYS A 198 -11.89 -1.03 7.77
C CYS A 198 -11.65 -2.42 8.37
N VAL A 199 -10.75 -3.20 7.78
CA VAL A 199 -10.37 -4.53 8.30
C VAL A 199 -9.80 -4.41 9.72
N LEU A 200 -8.94 -3.42 9.95
CA LEU A 200 -8.37 -3.17 11.28
C LEU A 200 -9.44 -2.79 12.31
N LEU A 201 -10.35 -1.87 11.95
CA LEU A 201 -11.44 -1.43 12.82
C LEU A 201 -12.41 -2.58 13.16
N LYS A 202 -12.65 -3.50 12.21
CA LYS A 202 -13.56 -4.63 12.42
C LYS A 202 -13.08 -5.58 13.51
N ASN A 203 -11.79 -5.59 13.78
CA ASN A 203 -11.17 -6.42 14.81
C ASN A 203 -11.09 -5.74 16.18
N ILE A 204 -11.60 -4.51 16.32
CA ILE A 204 -11.64 -3.81 17.61
C ILE A 204 -12.82 -4.33 18.43
N PRO A 205 -12.60 -4.88 19.63
CA PRO A 205 -13.67 -5.40 20.46
C PRO A 205 -14.72 -4.33 20.81
N GLY A 206 -16.00 -4.66 20.59
CA GLY A 206 -17.12 -3.78 20.91
C GLY A 206 -17.41 -2.70 19.87
N LEU A 207 -16.58 -2.52 18.83
CA LEU A 207 -16.81 -1.53 17.80
C LEU A 207 -17.78 -2.04 16.73
N GLU A 208 -18.95 -1.40 16.62
CA GLU A 208 -19.92 -1.67 15.56
C GLU A 208 -19.70 -0.71 14.38
N LEU A 209 -19.31 -1.24 13.22
CA LEU A 209 -18.98 -0.44 12.03
C LEU A 209 -20.19 -0.07 11.15
N GLY A 210 -21.39 -0.50 11.55
CA GLY A 210 -22.62 -0.26 10.78
C GLY A 210 -22.60 -0.92 9.39
N GLU A 211 -23.35 -0.33 8.46
CA GLU A 211 -23.50 -0.85 7.10
C GLU A 211 -22.16 -0.91 6.34
N SER A 212 -21.93 -2.03 5.67
CA SER A 212 -20.78 -2.24 4.77
C SER A 212 -21.18 -2.05 3.32
N LYS A 213 -20.28 -1.49 2.50
CA LYS A 213 -20.38 -1.48 1.05
C LYS A 213 -19.30 -2.37 0.46
N SER A 214 -19.68 -3.28 -0.44
CA SER A 214 -18.73 -4.04 -1.25
C SER A 214 -18.34 -3.22 -2.48
N ILE A 215 -17.06 -3.14 -2.78
CA ILE A 215 -16.57 -2.56 -4.04
C ILE A 215 -16.48 -3.69 -5.06
N SER A 216 -17.13 -3.51 -6.22
CA SER A 216 -16.92 -4.41 -7.35
C SER A 216 -15.46 -4.29 -7.79
N CYS A 217 -14.74 -5.42 -7.81
CA CYS A 217 -13.34 -5.47 -8.20
C CYS A 217 -13.18 -4.80 -9.58
N SER A 218 -12.41 -3.71 -9.68
CA SER A 218 -11.86 -3.33 -10.98
C SER A 218 -10.76 -4.34 -11.26
N SER A 219 -10.91 -5.15 -12.29
CA SER A 219 -9.78 -5.89 -12.84
C SER A 219 -8.71 -4.84 -13.18
N TYR A 220 -7.44 -5.10 -12.87
CA TYR A 220 -6.34 -4.17 -13.19
C TYR A 220 -6.14 -3.99 -14.71
N PHE A 221 -7.02 -4.57 -15.55
CA PHE A 221 -6.82 -4.84 -16.96
C PHE A 221 -8.06 -4.58 -17.85
N GLU A 222 -9.03 -3.77 -17.42
CA GLU A 222 -9.93 -3.07 -18.37
C GLU A 222 -9.34 -1.72 -18.81
#